data_AF-A0A062XA03-F1
#
_entry.id   AF-A0A062XA03-F1
#
_cell.length_a   1.000
_cell.length_b   1.000
_cell.length_c   1.000
_cell.angle_alpha   90.00
_cell.angle_beta   90.00
_cell.angle_gamma   90.00
#
_symmetry.space_group_name_H-M   'P 1'
#
loop_
_entity.id
_entity.type
_entity.pdbx_description
1 polymer ?
#
loop_
_entity_poly.entity_id
_entity_poly.type
_entity_poly.pdbx_seq_one_letter_code
_entity_poly.pdbx_strand_id
1 'polypeptide(L)' 'MARLTHILTVRTKDGSALTGFPFDRGQPCTRIAVYGKADLDARLADARTRPDLEVIVRLATDADRHPA' A
#
# COMPACT_ATOMS: atom_id res chain seq x y z
N MET A 1 1.27 13.79 -15.65
CA MET A 1 2.12 13.16 -14.61
C MET A 1 1.23 12.80 -13.44
N ALA A 2 1.13 11.53 -13.05
CA ALA A 2 0.29 11.15 -11.92
C ALA A 2 0.95 11.61 -10.60
N ARG A 3 0.25 12.36 -9.76
CA ARG A 3 0.79 12.93 -8.51
C ARG A 3 0.64 11.91 -7.39
N LEU A 4 1.68 11.76 -6.57
CA LEU A 4 1.60 10.97 -5.34
C LEU A 4 0.58 11.62 -4.38
N THR A 5 -0.48 10.88 -4.08
CA THR A 5 -1.60 11.36 -3.24
C THR A 5 -1.63 10.69 -1.89
N HIS A 6 -1.36 9.39 -1.83
CA HIS A 6 -1.47 8.57 -0.63
C HIS A 6 -0.29 7.62 -0.50
N ILE A 7 -0.04 7.17 0.72
CA ILE A 7 0.83 6.05 1.03
C ILE A 7 -0.03 4.98 1.69
N LEU A 8 0.07 3.76 1.16
CA LEU A 8 -0.54 2.57 1.73
C LEU A 8 0.54 1.80 2.46
N THR A 9 0.29 1.45 3.70
CA THR A 9 1.08 0.45 4.42
C THR A 9 0.22 -0.80 4.50
N VAL A 10 0.67 -1.86 3.84
CA VAL A 10 0.01 -3.17 3.88
C VAL A 10 0.86 -4.07 4.76
N ARG A 11 0.23 -4.75 5.71
CA ARG A 11 0.88 -5.78 6.53
C ARG A 11 -0.04 -6.97 6.72
N THR A 12 0.53 -8.13 6.94
CA THR A 12 -0.21 -9.31 7.40
C THR A 12 -0.53 -9.16 8.90
N LYS A 13 -1.69 -9.65 9.33
CA LYS A 13 -2.10 -9.59 10.74
C LYS A 13 -1.29 -10.54 11.63
N ASP A 14 -0.79 -11.62 11.05
CA ASP A 14 0.00 -12.66 11.73
C ASP A 14 1.51 -12.36 11.71
N GLY A 15 1.95 -11.32 11.00
CA GLY A 15 3.37 -11.00 10.83
C GLY A 15 4.10 -11.87 9.82
N SER A 16 3.40 -12.73 9.08
CA SER A 16 3.96 -13.53 7.99
C SER A 16 4.37 -12.65 6.80
N ALA A 17 5.26 -13.13 5.95
CA ALA A 17 5.57 -12.41 4.71
C ALA A 17 4.30 -12.22 3.87
N LEU A 18 4.12 -11.02 3.32
CA LEU A 18 3.11 -10.79 2.28
C LEU A 18 3.44 -11.74 1.13
N THR A 19 2.54 -12.66 0.80
CA THR A 19 2.70 -13.57 -0.34
C THR A 19 1.46 -13.57 -1.21
N GLY A 20 1.66 -13.57 -2.54
CA GLY A 20 0.57 -13.63 -3.51
C GLY A 20 -0.26 -12.35 -3.60
N PHE A 21 0.40 -11.20 -3.42
CA PHE A 21 -0.20 -9.88 -3.56
C PHE A 21 0.57 -9.08 -4.63
N PRO A 22 -0.07 -8.21 -5.43
CA PRO A 22 0.61 -7.50 -6.53
C PRO A 22 1.78 -6.60 -6.08
N PHE A 23 1.90 -6.32 -4.79
CA PHE A 23 2.98 -5.52 -4.18
C PHE A 23 3.80 -6.32 -3.17
N ASP A 24 3.73 -7.65 -3.26
CA ASP A 24 4.57 -8.58 -2.51
C ASP A 24 6.05 -8.25 -2.76
N ARG A 25 6.77 -8.00 -1.67
CA ARG A 25 8.23 -7.82 -1.65
C ARG A 25 8.92 -8.85 -0.76
N GLY A 26 8.26 -9.95 -0.44
CA GLY A 26 8.71 -10.95 0.53
C GLY A 26 8.83 -10.41 1.96
N GLN A 27 8.20 -9.26 2.24
CA GLN A 27 8.26 -8.59 3.54
C GLN A 27 6.92 -8.70 4.26
N PRO A 28 6.93 -8.79 5.60
CA PRO A 28 5.69 -8.83 6.38
C PRO A 28 4.92 -7.49 6.35
N CYS A 29 5.60 -6.42 5.99
CA CYS A 29 5.04 -5.09 5.84
C CYS A 29 5.63 -4.43 4.58
N THR A 30 4.78 -3.86 3.74
CA THR A 30 5.20 -3.13 2.54
C THR A 30 4.53 -1.77 2.48
N ARG A 31 5.32 -0.74 2.19
CA ARG A 31 4.83 0.62 1.91
C ARG A 31 4.70 0.79 0.41
N ILE A 32 3.58 1.36 -0.02
CA ILE A 32 3.26 1.51 -1.43
C ILE A 32 2.80 2.93 -1.73
N ALA A 33 3.43 3.51 -2.73
CA ALA A 33 3.12 4.83 -3.27
C ALA A 33 1.86 4.76 -4.13
N VAL A 34 0.90 5.66 -3.87
CA VAL A 34 -0.40 5.68 -4.55
C VAL A 34 -0.66 7.00 -5.26
N TYR A 35 -0.92 6.88 -6.56
CA TYR A 35 -0.97 7.99 -7.50
C TYR A 35 -2.40 8.25 -7.97
N GLY A 36 -3.12 9.10 -7.23
CA GLY A 36 -4.50 9.44 -7.51
C GLY A 36 -5.53 8.47 -6.91
N LYS A 37 -6.81 8.82 -7.08
CA LYS A 37 -7.94 8.07 -6.50
C LYS A 37 -8.15 6.71 -7.18
N ALA A 38 -8.01 6.62 -8.50
CA ALA A 38 -8.20 5.35 -9.22
C ALA A 38 -7.19 4.27 -8.77
N ASP A 39 -5.93 4.64 -8.55
CA ASP A 39 -4.89 3.76 -8.03
C ASP A 39 -5.18 3.34 -6.58
N LEU A 40 -5.70 4.28 -5.76
CA LEU A 40 -6.14 3.97 -4.39
C LEU A 40 -7.25 2.93 -4.38
N ASP A 41 -8.30 3.16 -5.18
CA ASP A 41 -9.49 2.30 -5.21
C ASP A 41 -9.13 0.87 -5.69
N ALA A 42 -8.26 0.75 -6.71
CA ALA A 42 -7.78 -0.55 -7.19
C ALA A 42 -7.04 -1.34 -6.09
N ARG A 43 -6.11 -0.69 -5.38
CA ARG A 43 -5.32 -1.34 -4.31
C ARG A 43 -6.16 -1.73 -3.11
N LEU A 44 -7.14 -0.90 -2.75
CA LEU A 44 -8.08 -1.20 -1.68
C LEU A 44 -9.02 -2.35 -2.08
N ALA A 45 -9.42 -2.44 -3.35
CA ALA A 45 -10.21 -3.56 -3.85
C ALA A 45 -9.41 -4.87 -3.74
N ASP A 46 -8.15 -4.89 -4.18
CA ASP A 46 -7.27 -6.06 -4.04
C ASP A 46 -7.12 -6.45 -2.57
N ALA A 47 -6.90 -5.48 -1.67
CA ALA A 47 -6.70 -5.77 -0.26
C ALA A 47 -7.95 -6.32 0.43
N ARG A 48 -9.14 -5.89 -0.01
CA ARG A 48 -10.40 -6.42 0.49
C ARG A 48 -10.60 -7.91 0.17
N THR A 49 -9.95 -8.43 -0.87
CA THR A 49 -9.99 -9.87 -1.17
C THR A 49 -9.20 -10.72 -0.18
N ARG A 50 -8.37 -10.10 0.66
CA ARG A 50 -7.46 -10.75 1.61
C ARG A 50 -7.75 -10.28 3.05
N PRO A 51 -8.64 -10.97 3.79
CA PRO A 51 -9.03 -10.56 5.14
C PRO A 51 -7.92 -10.71 6.19
N ASP A 52 -6.85 -11.45 5.85
CA ASP A 52 -5.61 -11.61 6.62
C ASP A 52 -4.71 -10.37 6.59
N LEU A 53 -4.99 -9.42 5.69
CA LEU A 53 -4.23 -8.18 5.59
C LEU A 53 -4.84 -7.06 6.42
N GLU A 54 -3.97 -6.19 6.89
CA GLU A 54 -4.29 -4.89 7.46
C GLU A 54 -3.70 -3.81 6.56
N VAL A 55 -4.55 -2.89 6.12
CA VAL A 55 -4.15 -1.77 5.26
C VAL A 55 -4.36 -0.46 6.00
N ILE A 56 -3.28 0.30 6.14
CA ILE A 56 -3.28 1.63 6.72
C ILE A 56 -3.06 2.63 5.58
N VAL A 57 -4.04 3.50 5.36
CA VAL A 57 -3.99 4.55 4.35
C VAL A 57 -3.67 5.88 5.03
N ARG A 58 -2.72 6.62 4.48
CA ARG A 58 -2.50 8.02 4.86
C ARG A 58 -2.26 8.89 3.63
N LEU A 59 -2.49 10.19 3.78
CA LEU A 59 -2.09 11.17 2.77
C LEU A 59 -0.57 11.21 2.63
N ALA A 60 -0.11 11.36 1.40
CA ALA A 60 1.31 11.57 1.11
C ALA A 60 1.71 12.99 1.54
N THR A 61 2.81 13.07 2.29
CA THR A 61 3.41 14.34 2.70
C THR A 61 4.45 14.78 1.67
N ASP A 62 5.04 15.96 1.86
CA ASP A 62 6.11 16.43 0.97
C ASP A 62 7.35 15.53 1.02
N ALA A 63 7.69 15.01 2.21
CA ALA A 63 8.79 14.07 2.40
C ALA A 63 8.60 12.76 1.60
N ASP A 64 7.36 12.32 1.36
CA ASP A 64 7.10 11.14 0.52
C ASP A 64 7.26 11.44 -0.98
N ARG A 65 7.08 12.71 -1.37
CA ARG A 65 7.19 13.16 -2.76
C ARG A 65 8.63 13.43 -3.16
N HIS A 66 9.48 13.76 -2.19
CA HIS A 66 10.90 14.01 -2.35
C HIS A 66 11.70 13.13 -1.38
N PRO A 67 11.76 11.81 -1.59
CA PRO A 67 12.64 10.95 -0.81
C PRO A 67 14.09 11.40 -1.06
N ALA A 68 14.81 11.68 0.02
CA ALA A 68 16.21 12.13 0.00
C ALA A 68 17.15 11.10 -0.64
#